data_AF-K2BZ57-F1
#
_entry.id   AF-K2BZ57-F1
#
_cell.length_a   1.000
_cell.length_b   1.000
_cell.length_c   1.000
_cell.angle_alpha   90.00
_cell.angle_beta   90.00
_cell.angle_gamma   90.00
#
_symmetry.space_group_name_H-M   'P 1'
#
loop_
_entity.id
_entity.type
_entity.pdbx_description
1 polymer ?
#
loop_
_entity_poly.entity_id
_entity_poly.type
_entity_poly.pdbx_seq_one_letter_code
_entity_poly.pdbx_strand_id
1 'polypeptide(L)'
;MKYLWPCLIVLLAGCTTATADPVVVEDRVLVWGEIQTFPTQPVEKWNWSAADAVLADYDDTAISVAIWPYALWDQATCHAGFPTVVTGYGLHFQAPYPPCDTAAYQTWVQAVVERYGDRVSNWRIIDQSDQQEPPLANFIGSTAEYEALVDLTETAIMQ
;
A
#
# COMPACT_ATOMS: atom_id res chain seq x y z
N MET A 1 -3.85 -70.89 -11.56
CA MET A 1 -2.37 -70.90 -11.64
C MET A 1 -1.90 -69.52 -12.06
N LYS A 2 -1.00 -68.94 -11.24
CA LYS A 2 0.03 -67.93 -11.56
C LYS A 2 -0.37 -66.51 -12.01
N TYR A 3 -0.32 -65.63 -11.00
CA TYR A 3 0.16 -64.25 -10.95
C TYR A 3 0.90 -63.69 -12.18
N LEU A 4 0.60 -62.42 -12.51
CA LEU A 4 1.60 -61.35 -12.56
C LEU A 4 0.92 -59.96 -12.66
N TRP A 5 1.12 -59.17 -11.61
CA TRP A 5 1.06 -57.70 -11.61
C TRP A 5 2.18 -57.15 -12.51
N PRO A 6 2.04 -55.95 -13.09
CA PRO A 6 2.83 -54.86 -12.50
C PRO A 6 2.18 -53.48 -12.51
N CYS A 7 2.62 -52.68 -11.53
CA CYS A 7 2.92 -51.25 -11.50
C CYS A 7 1.98 -50.29 -12.26
N LEU A 8 1.16 -49.48 -11.56
CA LEU A 8 1.56 -48.29 -10.79
C LEU A 8 2.26 -47.23 -11.66
N ILE A 9 1.46 -46.33 -12.26
CA ILE A 9 1.79 -44.90 -12.37
C ILE A 9 0.51 -44.14 -12.05
N VAL A 10 0.33 -43.82 -10.77
CA VAL A 10 -0.61 -42.77 -10.35
C VAL A 10 0.14 -41.46 -10.57
N LEU A 11 -0.17 -40.77 -11.67
CA LEU A 11 0.18 -39.36 -11.81
C LEU A 11 -0.73 -38.59 -10.85
N LEU A 12 -0.29 -38.46 -9.59
CA LEU A 12 -0.70 -37.38 -8.71
C LEU A 12 -0.16 -36.09 -9.32
N ALA A 13 -0.86 -35.57 -10.33
CA ALA A 13 -0.78 -34.16 -10.65
C ALA A 13 -1.46 -33.46 -9.47
N GLY A 14 -0.65 -33.07 -8.49
CA GLY A 14 -1.09 -32.14 -7.46
C GLY A 14 -1.71 -30.95 -8.16
N CYS A 15 -3.01 -30.75 -7.97
CA CYS A 15 -3.60 -29.44 -8.14
C CYS A 15 -3.01 -28.57 -7.03
N THR A 16 -1.80 -28.07 -7.25
CA THR A 16 -1.41 -26.79 -6.67
C THR A 16 -2.38 -25.79 -7.26
N THR A 17 -3.38 -25.41 -6.47
CA THR A 17 -4.09 -24.16 -6.70
C THR A 17 -3.04 -23.06 -6.59
N ALA A 18 -2.43 -22.72 -7.73
CA ALA A 18 -1.72 -21.47 -7.86
C ALA A 18 -2.78 -20.40 -7.56
N THR A 19 -2.73 -19.85 -6.35
CA THR A 19 -3.36 -18.56 -6.07
C THR A 19 -2.78 -17.62 -7.11
N ALA A 20 -3.61 -17.18 -8.06
CA ALA A 20 -3.16 -16.22 -9.06
C ALA A 20 -2.53 -15.05 -8.31
N ASP A 21 -1.29 -14.70 -8.66
CA ASP A 21 -0.65 -13.53 -8.08
C ASP A 21 -1.60 -12.34 -8.28
N PRO A 22 -1.87 -11.55 -7.23
CA PRO A 22 -2.80 -10.44 -7.35
C PRO A 22 -2.28 -9.50 -8.43
N VAL A 23 -3.15 -9.13 -9.37
CA VAL A 23 -2.78 -8.22 -10.47
C VAL A 23 -2.29 -6.90 -9.86
N VAL A 24 -0.99 -6.65 -9.98
CA VAL A 24 -0.35 -5.38 -9.64
C VAL A 24 -0.77 -4.37 -10.70
N VAL A 25 -1.63 -3.42 -10.33
CA VAL A 25 -2.02 -2.30 -11.20
C VAL A 25 -1.41 -1.05 -10.60
N GLU A 26 -0.52 -0.41 -11.36
CA GLU A 26 0.30 0.74 -10.93
C GLU A 26 -0.53 1.99 -10.56
N ASP A 27 -1.83 2.03 -10.86
CA ASP A 27 -2.73 3.17 -10.60
C ASP A 27 -3.54 3.06 -9.29
N ARG A 28 -3.33 2.03 -8.47
CA ARG A 28 -4.16 1.76 -7.28
C ARG A 28 -3.53 2.26 -5.99
N VAL A 29 -3.49 3.58 -5.82
CA VAL A 29 -2.84 4.21 -4.67
C VAL A 29 -3.85 4.94 -3.80
N LEU A 30 -3.86 4.64 -2.51
CA LEU A 30 -4.58 5.44 -1.50
C LEU A 30 -3.62 6.48 -0.93
N VAL A 31 -3.97 7.76 -1.11
CA VAL A 31 -3.12 8.89 -0.77
C VAL A 31 -3.58 9.52 0.54
N TRP A 32 -2.71 9.52 1.55
CA TRP A 32 -3.06 10.04 2.88
C TRP A 32 -3.60 11.47 2.83
N GLY A 33 -2.87 12.37 2.17
CA GLY A 33 -3.25 13.78 2.07
C GLY A 33 -4.52 14.07 1.25
N GLU A 34 -4.99 13.13 0.43
CA GLU A 34 -6.25 13.28 -0.33
C GLU A 34 -7.47 12.83 0.47
N ILE A 35 -7.29 11.82 1.32
CA ILE A 35 -8.35 11.31 2.21
C ILE A 35 -8.48 12.20 3.44
N GLN A 36 -7.39 12.35 4.20
CA GLN A 36 -7.31 13.27 5.33
C GLN A 36 -6.66 14.56 4.84
N THR A 37 -7.48 15.58 4.60
CA THR A 37 -7.02 16.83 3.97
C THR A 37 -6.35 17.82 4.92
N PHE A 38 -6.49 17.63 6.24
CA PHE A 38 -5.82 18.42 7.28
C PHE A 38 -5.71 17.65 8.61
N PRO A 39 -4.77 18.01 9.52
CA PRO A 39 -4.34 17.14 10.63
C PRO A 39 -5.44 16.78 11.63
N THR A 40 -6.33 17.71 11.94
CA THR A 40 -7.36 17.56 13.00
C THR A 40 -8.74 17.21 12.46
N GLN A 41 -8.82 16.81 11.19
CA GLN A 41 -10.08 16.41 10.57
C GLN A 41 -10.57 15.10 11.21
N PRO A 42 -11.80 15.06 11.76
CA PRO A 42 -12.33 13.83 12.30
C PRO A 42 -12.70 12.87 11.15
N VAL A 43 -12.60 11.55 11.38
CA VAL A 43 -12.65 10.50 10.34
C VAL A 43 -13.94 10.57 9.50
N GLU A 44 -15.07 10.91 10.12
CA GLU A 44 -16.36 11.06 9.45
C GLU A 44 -16.42 12.24 8.46
N LYS A 45 -15.40 13.10 8.46
CA LYS A 45 -15.25 14.21 7.53
C LYS A 45 -14.17 13.98 6.49
N TRP A 46 -13.43 12.87 6.54
CA TRP A 46 -12.42 12.55 5.54
C TRP A 46 -13.05 12.38 4.15
N ASN A 47 -12.28 12.73 3.13
CA ASN A 47 -12.73 12.67 1.75
C ASN A 47 -12.40 11.32 1.12
N TRP A 48 -13.35 10.39 1.17
CA TRP A 48 -13.18 9.05 0.61
C TRP A 48 -13.37 8.97 -0.90
N SER A 49 -13.73 10.07 -1.59
CA SER A 49 -14.21 10.00 -2.99
C SER A 49 -13.21 9.38 -3.96
N ALA A 50 -11.93 9.76 -3.85
CA ALA A 50 -10.88 9.23 -4.73
C ALA A 50 -10.59 7.75 -4.41
N ALA A 51 -10.50 7.42 -3.11
CA ALA A 51 -10.28 6.05 -2.64
C ALA A 51 -11.45 5.10 -3.02
N ASP A 52 -12.69 5.57 -2.88
CA ASP A 52 -13.88 4.83 -3.28
C ASP A 52 -13.89 4.59 -4.80
N ALA A 53 -13.49 5.59 -5.59
CA ALA A 53 -13.40 5.46 -7.05
C ALA A 53 -12.32 4.44 -7.47
N VAL A 54 -11.16 4.43 -6.82
CA VAL A 54 -10.09 3.43 -7.07
C VAL A 54 -10.61 2.01 -6.87
N LEU A 55 -11.51 1.81 -5.91
CA LEU A 55 -11.99 0.48 -5.54
C LEU A 55 -13.32 0.09 -6.20
N ALA A 56 -14.06 1.03 -6.78
CA ALA A 56 -15.40 0.80 -7.33
C ALA A 56 -15.45 -0.26 -8.44
N ASP A 57 -14.34 -0.49 -9.15
CA ASP A 57 -14.29 -1.39 -10.29
C ASP A 57 -14.02 -2.87 -9.92
N TYR A 58 -13.95 -3.23 -8.62
CA TYR A 58 -13.31 -4.47 -8.18
C TYR A 58 -14.07 -5.34 -7.17
N ASP A 59 -15.40 -5.36 -7.22
CA ASP A 59 -16.23 -6.02 -6.17
C ASP A 59 -15.97 -7.53 -5.93
N ASP A 60 -15.37 -8.27 -6.88
CA ASP A 60 -15.17 -9.73 -6.77
C ASP A 60 -13.71 -10.22 -6.96
N THR A 61 -12.71 -9.32 -6.99
CA THR A 61 -11.31 -9.69 -7.25
C THR A 61 -10.41 -9.40 -6.04
N ALA A 62 -9.55 -10.35 -5.68
CA ALA A 62 -8.46 -10.11 -4.74
C ALA A 62 -7.53 -9.00 -5.29
N ILE A 63 -7.65 -7.80 -4.74
CA ILE A 63 -6.87 -6.64 -5.17
C ILE A 63 -5.70 -6.37 -4.22
N SER A 64 -4.58 -5.97 -4.84
CA SER A 64 -3.42 -5.38 -4.17
C SER A 64 -3.52 -3.86 -4.29
N VAL A 65 -3.44 -3.16 -3.17
CA VAL A 65 -3.58 -1.69 -3.09
C VAL A 65 -2.31 -1.10 -2.49
N ALA A 66 -1.79 -0.06 -3.15
CA ALA A 66 -0.65 0.70 -2.66
C ALA A 66 -1.11 1.83 -1.73
N ILE A 67 -0.31 2.11 -0.71
CA ILE A 67 -0.45 3.21 0.23
C ILE A 67 0.62 4.24 -0.12
N TRP A 68 0.18 5.49 -0.34
CA TRP A 68 1.05 6.65 -0.36
C TRP A 68 0.99 7.33 1.01
N PRO A 69 2.04 7.15 1.84
CA PRO A 69 1.97 7.46 3.26
C PRO A 69 2.28 8.92 3.57
N TYR A 70 2.20 9.82 2.59
CA TYR A 70 2.59 11.21 2.77
C TYR A 70 1.41 12.15 2.53
N ALA A 71 1.26 13.12 3.43
CA ALA A 71 0.32 14.21 3.31
C ALA A 71 1.07 15.53 3.38
N LEU A 72 0.81 16.46 2.46
CA LEU A 72 1.56 17.74 2.41
C LEU A 72 1.46 18.55 3.71
N TRP A 73 0.32 18.46 4.41
CA TRP A 73 0.15 19.13 5.71
C TRP A 73 1.01 18.50 6.80
N ASP A 74 1.24 17.18 6.76
CA ASP A 74 2.10 16.46 7.70
C ASP A 74 3.55 16.83 7.42
N GLN A 75 3.95 16.75 6.16
CA GLN A 75 5.30 17.09 5.67
C GLN A 75 5.68 18.54 6.02
N ALA A 76 4.73 19.47 5.96
CA ALA A 76 4.98 20.86 6.35
C ALA A 76 5.33 21.04 7.84
N THR A 77 5.02 20.08 8.71
CA THR A 77 5.28 20.22 10.16
C THR A 77 6.75 20.01 10.51
N CYS A 78 7.45 19.10 9.84
CA CYS A 78 8.84 18.77 10.15
C CYS A 78 9.81 18.83 8.94
N HIS A 79 9.29 19.01 7.72
CA HIS A 79 10.05 19.03 6.47
C HIS A 79 9.81 20.30 5.62
N ALA A 80 9.27 21.38 6.19
CA ALA A 80 9.00 22.63 5.46
C ALA A 80 10.22 23.25 4.75
N GLY A 81 11.44 22.96 5.22
CA GLY A 81 12.68 23.43 4.60
C GLY A 81 13.26 22.50 3.54
N PHE A 82 12.64 21.35 3.30
CA PHE A 82 13.14 20.32 2.39
C PHE A 82 12.65 20.59 0.96
N PRO A 83 13.42 20.19 -0.06
CA PRO A 83 13.02 20.41 -1.44
C PRO A 83 11.74 19.62 -1.78
N THR A 84 10.84 20.22 -2.54
CA THR A 84 9.73 19.46 -3.11
C THR A 84 10.28 18.49 -4.15
N VAL A 85 10.10 17.20 -3.91
CA VAL A 85 10.37 16.15 -4.90
C VAL A 85 9.04 15.67 -5.47
N VAL A 86 8.95 15.68 -6.80
CA VAL A 86 7.81 15.17 -7.56
C VAL A 86 8.13 13.74 -7.98
N THR A 87 7.19 12.82 -7.80
CA THR A 87 7.41 11.43 -8.20
C THR A 87 6.98 11.16 -9.63
N GLY A 88 7.27 9.95 -10.13
CA GLY A 88 6.80 9.49 -11.44
C GLY A 88 5.27 9.49 -11.57
N TYR A 89 4.55 9.56 -10.45
CA TYR A 89 3.09 9.55 -10.39
C TYR A 89 2.45 10.95 -10.52
N GLY A 90 3.26 12.01 -10.66
CA GLY A 90 2.78 13.37 -10.93
C GLY A 90 2.60 14.25 -9.68
N LEU A 91 1.93 15.40 -9.84
CA LEU A 91 1.86 16.47 -8.81
C LEU A 91 1.10 16.09 -7.54
N HIS A 92 0.38 14.97 -7.51
CA HIS A 92 -0.33 14.47 -6.32
C HIS A 92 0.61 13.81 -5.32
N PHE A 93 1.81 13.44 -5.79
CA PHE A 93 2.77 12.62 -5.07
C PHE A 93 4.03 13.46 -4.86
N GLN A 94 4.01 14.23 -3.77
CA GLN A 94 5.05 15.19 -3.43
C GLN A 94 5.58 14.96 -2.01
N ALA A 95 6.83 15.37 -1.80
CA ALA A 95 7.52 15.34 -0.51
C ALA A 95 7.46 13.93 0.13
N PRO A 96 8.11 12.93 -0.48
CA PRO A 96 8.06 11.55 -0.04
C PRO A 96 9.01 11.27 1.14
N TYR A 97 9.05 12.14 2.15
CA TYR A 97 9.86 11.95 3.35
C TYR A 97 9.07 11.18 4.41
N PRO A 98 9.73 10.58 5.41
CA PRO A 98 9.04 9.89 6.50
C PRO A 98 7.89 10.72 7.11
N PRO A 99 6.77 10.08 7.50
CA PRO A 99 5.68 10.77 8.19
C PRO A 99 6.17 11.51 9.45
N CYS A 100 5.76 12.77 9.63
CA CYS A 100 6.13 13.57 10.79
C CYS A 100 5.33 13.15 12.04
N ASP A 101 4.03 12.91 11.89
CA ASP A 101 3.15 12.38 12.94
C ASP A 101 2.81 10.91 12.66
N THR A 102 3.63 10.02 13.20
CA THR A 102 3.46 8.57 13.03
C THR A 102 2.16 8.05 13.65
N ALA A 103 1.66 8.68 14.72
CA ALA A 103 0.41 8.26 15.36
C ALA A 103 -0.81 8.63 14.52
N ALA A 104 -0.81 9.84 13.94
CA ALA A 104 -1.84 10.25 12.98
C ALA A 104 -1.81 9.37 11.73
N TYR A 105 -0.62 9.04 11.22
CA TYR A 105 -0.46 8.13 10.09
C TYR A 105 -1.03 6.74 10.39
N GLN A 106 -0.69 6.14 11.54
CA GLN A 106 -1.25 4.84 11.94
C GLN A 106 -2.78 4.88 12.08
N THR A 107 -3.32 5.94 12.67
CA THR A 107 -4.78 6.15 12.78
C THR A 107 -5.43 6.18 11.39
N TRP A 108 -4.78 6.82 10.43
CA TRP A 108 -5.24 6.85 9.05
C TRP A 108 -5.18 5.48 8.37
N VAL A 109 -4.08 4.73 8.54
CA VAL A 109 -3.97 3.37 8.00
C VAL A 109 -5.07 2.47 8.57
N GLN A 110 -5.32 2.54 9.87
CA GLN A 110 -6.37 1.77 10.53
C GLN A 110 -7.76 2.08 9.97
N ALA A 111 -8.09 3.37 9.80
CA ALA A 111 -9.38 3.76 9.23
C ALA A 111 -9.53 3.33 7.75
N VAL A 112 -8.44 3.34 6.98
CA VAL A 112 -8.41 2.80 5.60
C VAL A 112 -8.67 1.28 5.59
N VAL A 113 -8.01 0.54 6.49
CA VAL A 113 -8.17 -0.91 6.63
C VAL A 113 -9.56 -1.26 7.13
N GLU A 114 -10.10 -0.53 8.11
CA GLU A 114 -11.48 -0.72 8.59
C GLU A 114 -12.50 -0.52 7.46
N ARG A 115 -12.28 0.47 6.60
CA ARG A 115 -13.19 0.79 5.51
C ARG A 115 -13.11 -0.19 4.34
N TYR A 116 -11.91 -0.68 4.00
CA TYR A 116 -11.68 -1.41 2.75
C TYR A 116 -11.06 -2.80 2.91
N GLY A 117 -10.75 -3.24 4.14
CA GLY A 117 -10.06 -4.50 4.43
C GLY A 117 -10.73 -5.74 3.84
N ASP A 118 -12.07 -5.76 3.81
CA ASP A 118 -12.83 -6.86 3.20
C ASP A 118 -12.63 -6.97 1.67
N ARG A 119 -12.24 -5.86 1.03
CA ARG A 119 -12.04 -5.77 -0.43
C ARG A 119 -10.58 -5.88 -0.81
N VAL A 120 -9.65 -5.67 0.12
CA VAL A 120 -8.20 -5.61 -0.16
C VAL A 120 -7.50 -6.84 0.40
N SER A 121 -6.96 -7.67 -0.49
CA SER A 121 -6.24 -8.89 -0.10
C SER A 121 -4.77 -8.65 0.24
N ASN A 122 -4.20 -7.53 -0.23
CA ASN A 122 -2.79 -7.21 -0.01
C ASN A 122 -2.59 -5.69 0.02
N TRP A 123 -2.00 -5.21 1.11
CA TRP A 123 -1.61 -3.82 1.26
C TRP A 123 -0.12 -3.70 0.98
N ARG A 124 0.26 -2.70 0.19
CA ARG A 124 1.66 -2.39 -0.10
C ARG A 124 1.92 -0.94 0.25
N ILE A 125 3.08 -0.63 0.79
CA ILE A 125 3.57 0.75 0.70
C ILE A 125 4.05 0.94 -0.73
N ILE A 126 3.81 2.11 -1.31
CA ILE A 126 4.30 2.40 -2.65
C ILE A 126 5.82 2.25 -2.70
N ASP A 127 6.24 1.12 -3.24
CA ASP A 127 7.62 0.70 -3.27
C ASP A 127 8.05 0.60 -4.73
N GLN A 128 8.92 1.51 -5.13
CA GLN A 128 9.87 1.15 -6.15
C GLN A 128 11.21 1.24 -5.44
N SER A 129 11.66 0.10 -4.90
CA SER A 129 12.90 -0.01 -4.12
C SER A 129 14.12 0.46 -4.91
N ASP A 130 14.01 0.50 -6.24
CA ASP A 130 14.98 1.02 -7.20
C ASP A 130 14.82 2.54 -7.48
N GLN A 131 13.80 3.21 -6.92
CA GLN A 131 13.51 4.64 -7.07
C GLN A 131 13.43 5.35 -5.71
N GLN A 132 14.54 5.28 -4.96
CA GLN A 132 14.75 6.09 -3.73
C GLN A 132 15.73 7.26 -3.96
N GLU A 133 16.17 7.49 -5.20
CA GLU A 133 17.14 8.55 -5.55
C GLU A 133 16.51 9.63 -6.46
N PRO A 134 16.73 10.94 -6.19
CA PRO A 134 16.24 12.02 -7.05
C PRO A 134 16.73 11.90 -8.51
N PRO A 135 15.98 12.39 -9.51
CA PRO A 135 14.84 13.30 -9.39
C PRO A 135 13.46 12.60 -9.22
N LEU A 136 13.41 11.27 -9.26
CA LEU A 136 12.18 10.48 -9.09
C LEU A 136 12.36 9.54 -7.90
N ALA A 137 11.79 9.93 -6.77
CA ALA A 137 11.86 9.14 -5.54
C ALA A 137 10.46 8.90 -4.99
N ASN A 138 10.12 7.65 -4.65
CA ASN A 138 8.88 7.31 -3.95
C ASN A 138 9.06 7.30 -2.41
N PHE A 139 10.31 7.41 -1.97
CA PHE A 139 10.73 7.65 -0.59
C PHE A 139 12.06 8.39 -0.59
N ILE A 140 12.24 9.37 0.29
CA ILE A 140 13.51 10.06 0.54
C ILE A 140 13.86 9.95 2.02
N GLY A 141 14.91 9.19 2.29
CA GLY A 141 15.44 8.92 3.62
C GLY A 141 16.49 7.82 3.54
N SER A 142 16.96 7.36 4.69
CA SER A 142 17.79 6.17 4.80
C SER A 142 16.98 4.89 4.65
N THR A 143 17.65 3.78 4.31
CA THR A 143 17.02 2.45 4.30
C THR A 143 16.35 2.10 5.63
N ALA A 144 16.97 2.45 6.76
CA ALA A 144 16.40 2.19 8.08
C ALA A 144 15.11 2.98 8.34
N GLU A 145 15.00 4.22 7.84
CA GLU A 145 13.76 5.00 7.94
C GLU A 145 12.66 4.43 7.05
N TYR A 146 13.02 3.88 5.88
CA TYR A 146 12.08 3.17 5.02
C TYR A 146 11.57 1.87 5.67
N GLU A 147 12.47 1.04 6.20
CA GLU A 147 12.10 -0.19 6.92
C GLU A 147 11.20 0.12 8.12
N ALA A 148 11.49 1.20 8.87
CA ALA A 148 10.64 1.64 9.97
C ALA A 148 9.23 2.05 9.50
N LEU A 149 9.10 2.69 8.32
CA LEU A 149 7.82 3.03 7.73
C LEU A 149 7.02 1.78 7.29
N VAL A 150 7.72 0.77 6.75
CA VAL A 150 7.14 -0.55 6.45
C VAL A 150 6.58 -1.18 7.72
N ASP A 151 7.41 -1.35 8.74
CA ASP A 151 7.03 -1.95 10.02
C ASP A 151 5.86 -1.21 10.67
N LEU A 152 5.88 0.13 10.65
CA LEU A 152 4.82 0.98 11.20
C LEU A 152 3.47 0.74 10.52
N THR A 153 3.50 0.61 9.19
CA THR A 153 2.29 0.40 8.37
C THR A 153 1.75 -1.02 8.56
N GLU A 154 2.60 -2.04 8.51
CA GLU A 154 2.20 -3.42 8.76
C GLU A 154 1.61 -3.59 10.16
N THR A 155 2.23 -2.96 11.16
CA THR A 155 1.72 -2.95 12.54
C THR A 155 0.35 -2.26 12.64
N ALA A 156 0.09 -1.21 11.86
CA ALA A 156 -1.20 -0.55 11.84
C ALA A 156 -2.27 -1.37 11.11
N ILE A 157 -1.90 -2.13 10.07
CA ILE A 157 -2.81 -3.02 9.34
C ILE A 157 -3.28 -4.20 10.20
N MET A 158 -2.42 -4.71 11.09
CA MET A 158 -2.71 -5.89 11.92
C MET A 158 -3.54 -5.61 13.19
N GLN A 159 -3.85 -4.35 13.50
CA GLN A 159 -4.61 -3.95 14.70
C GLN A 159 -6.12 -3.99 14.48
#